data_AF-A0A2J8B9V5-F1
#
_entry.id   AF-A0A2J8B9V5-F1
#
_cell.length_a   1.000
_cell.length_b   1.000
_cell.length_c   1.000
_cell.angle_alpha   90.00
_cell.angle_beta   90.00
_cell.angle_gamma   90.00
#
_symmetry.space_group_name_H-M   'P 1'
#
loop_
_entity.id
_entity.type
_entity.pdbx_description
1 polymer ?
#
loop_
_entity_poly.entity_id
_entity_poly.type
_entity_poly.pdbx_seq_one_letter_code
_entity_poly.pdbx_strand_id
1 'polypeptide(L)'
;MQMGYIIQEVVITCPTCQHKSGVIGFSHIHREGALKIYDKVLNDESFFFHICPFCHGELYLDIPCLYIDDTRKSMIWLTSAVPNIDEQTKQFLGERKWTDYTCRIVKNAGELREKIIEMESPYDDRTYELLKMGAYRLLTPRRQEQYPLSACHISRDTDQRLLVFLDKQAKHTGCVYKISKRIEQMTQDLFEPIWITVQTKQEKGHFLRFDTAWANQMLEGAIQMAERSKGTYAQLLGYWIHCIGQEIFQCDITVAEK
;
A
#
# COMPACT_ATOMS: atom_id res chain seq x y z
N MET A 1 15.09 23.29 17.12
CA MET A 1 14.86 22.12 16.25
C MET A 1 13.52 21.55 16.64
N GLN A 2 12.49 21.76 15.82
CA GLN A 2 11.24 21.04 15.99
C GLN A 2 11.54 19.58 15.64
N MET A 3 11.26 18.65 16.54
CA MET A 3 11.49 17.23 16.29
C MET A 3 10.72 16.86 15.00
N GLY A 4 11.31 16.09 14.10
CA GLY A 4 10.68 15.69 12.83
C GLY A 4 9.49 14.75 13.01
N TYR A 5 8.89 14.70 14.18
CA TYR A 5 7.78 13.86 14.55
C TYR A 5 7.10 14.43 15.80
N ILE A 6 5.83 14.07 15.98
CA ILE A 6 5.08 14.35 17.20
C ILE A 6 4.76 13.03 17.87
N ILE A 7 5.11 12.92 19.15
CA ILE A 7 4.75 11.79 20.00
C ILE A 7 3.31 11.99 20.50
N GLN A 8 2.57 10.89 20.59
CA GLN A 8 1.30 10.82 21.31
C GLN A 8 1.32 9.68 22.31
N GLU A 9 0.85 9.94 23.53
CA GLU A 9 0.60 8.90 24.52
C GLU A 9 -0.83 8.39 24.33
N VAL A 10 -0.96 7.08 24.14
CA VAL A 10 -2.24 6.42 23.91
C VAL A 10 -2.42 5.35 24.97
N VAL A 11 -3.60 5.30 25.58
CA VAL A 11 -3.98 4.20 26.48
C VAL A 11 -4.72 3.16 25.65
N ILE A 12 -4.17 1.95 25.59
CA ILE A 12 -4.81 0.82 24.93
C ILE A 12 -5.31 -0.20 25.96
N THR A 13 -6.39 -0.90 25.62
CA THR A 13 -6.92 -2.01 26.41
C THR A 13 -6.50 -3.32 25.77
N CYS A 14 -5.83 -4.19 26.51
CA CYS A 14 -5.42 -5.48 25.98
C CYS A 14 -6.62 -6.38 25.70
N PRO A 15 -6.81 -6.90 24.47
CA PRO A 15 -7.97 -7.74 24.17
C PRO A 15 -7.92 -9.09 24.90
N THR A 16 -6.73 -9.57 25.26
CA THR A 16 -6.52 -10.84 25.97
C THR A 16 -6.82 -10.74 27.46
N CYS A 17 -6.24 -9.76 28.16
CA CYS A 17 -6.33 -9.67 29.63
C CYS A 17 -7.09 -8.45 30.14
N GLN A 18 -7.62 -7.60 29.25
CA GLN A 18 -8.43 -6.40 29.54
C GLN A 18 -7.75 -5.30 30.38
N HIS A 19 -6.50 -5.49 30.79
CA HIS A 19 -5.71 -4.45 31.44
C HIS A 19 -5.36 -3.32 30.46
N LYS A 20 -5.30 -2.11 31.01
CA LYS A 20 -4.90 -0.90 30.27
C LYS A 20 -3.39 -0.68 30.42
N SER A 21 -2.73 -0.32 29.34
CA SER A 21 -1.33 0.11 29.36
C SER A 21 -1.14 1.35 28.49
N GLY A 22 -0.29 2.27 28.95
CA GLY A 22 0.16 3.39 28.14
C GLY A 22 1.14 2.92 27.07
N VAL A 23 1.00 3.47 25.87
CA VAL A 23 1.84 3.21 24.71
C VAL A 23 2.22 4.53 24.07
N ILE A 24 3.45 4.62 23.59
CA ILE A 24 3.98 5.77 22.87
C ILE A 24 3.81 5.51 21.37
N GLY A 25 2.97 6.31 20.73
CA GLY A 25 2.82 6.34 19.29
C GLY A 25 3.37 7.63 18.67
N PHE A 26 3.34 7.69 17.34
CA PHE A 26 3.68 8.89 16.58
C PHE A 26 2.42 9.39 15.90
N SER A 27 2.02 10.64 16.15
CA SER A 27 0.88 11.26 15.44
C SER A 27 1.31 11.86 14.11
N HIS A 28 2.57 12.26 14.02
CA HIS A 28 3.15 12.83 12.82
C HIS A 28 4.58 12.33 12.65
N ILE A 29 4.97 12.01 11.41
CA ILE A 29 6.33 11.64 11.03
C ILE A 29 6.70 12.43 9.78
N HIS A 30 7.70 13.29 9.88
CA HIS A 30 8.32 14.00 8.77
C HIS A 30 9.62 13.29 8.41
N ARG A 31 9.65 12.64 7.24
CA ARG A 31 10.73 11.76 6.80
C ARG A 31 12.11 12.40 6.96
N GLU A 32 12.29 13.61 6.43
CA GLU A 32 13.57 14.32 6.44
C GLU A 32 14.04 14.65 7.87
N GLY A 33 13.12 14.94 8.79
CA GLY A 33 13.43 15.25 10.18
C GLY A 33 13.50 14.05 11.12
N ALA A 34 13.14 12.84 10.65
CA ALA A 34 12.94 11.65 11.49
C ALA A 34 13.48 10.35 10.87
N LEU A 35 14.65 10.39 10.21
CA LEU A 35 15.23 9.25 9.50
C LEU A 35 15.31 7.95 10.32
N LYS A 36 15.60 8.03 11.63
CA LYS A 36 15.64 6.86 12.51
C LYS A 36 14.26 6.23 12.74
N ILE A 37 13.19 7.02 12.76
CA ILE A 37 11.82 6.52 12.89
C ILE A 37 11.36 5.95 11.55
N TYR A 38 11.65 6.65 10.46
CA TYR A 38 11.43 6.15 9.10
C TYR A 38 12.07 4.77 8.88
N ASP A 39 13.34 4.60 9.29
CA ASP A 39 14.04 3.31 9.19
C ASP A 39 13.30 2.19 9.94
N LYS A 40 12.83 2.47 11.17
CA LYS A 40 12.02 1.52 11.94
C LYS A 40 10.67 1.21 11.29
N VAL A 41 9.96 2.21 10.78
CA VAL A 41 8.68 2.01 10.07
C VAL A 41 8.84 0.99 8.94
N LEU A 42 9.95 1.03 8.22
CA LEU A 42 10.20 0.18 7.06
C LEU A 42 10.83 -1.16 7.40
N ASN A 43 11.74 -1.21 8.35
CA ASN A 43 12.62 -2.36 8.56
C ASN A 43 12.38 -3.10 9.89
N ASP A 44 11.68 -2.50 10.85
CA ASP A 44 11.41 -3.11 12.16
C ASP A 44 10.00 -3.72 12.16
N GLU A 45 9.92 -5.04 12.05
CA GLU A 45 8.66 -5.79 12.09
C GLU A 45 7.91 -5.57 13.41
N SER A 46 8.61 -5.30 14.51
CA SER A 46 8.02 -5.08 15.84
C SER A 46 7.55 -3.65 16.08
N PHE A 47 7.85 -2.71 15.17
CA PHE A 47 7.60 -1.28 15.38
C PHE A 47 6.12 -0.95 15.62
N PHE A 48 5.23 -1.74 15.02
CA PHE A 48 3.77 -1.60 15.16
C PHE A 48 3.16 -2.59 16.15
N PHE A 49 3.99 -3.19 17.00
CA PHE A 49 3.56 -4.14 18.01
C PHE A 49 3.85 -3.62 19.41
N HIS A 50 2.95 -3.96 20.33
CA HIS A 50 3.11 -3.74 21.76
C HIS A 50 2.99 -5.06 22.49
N ILE A 51 3.90 -5.29 23.44
CA ILE A 51 3.81 -6.43 24.35
C ILE A 51 3.09 -5.98 25.61
N CYS A 52 1.93 -6.56 25.88
CA CYS A 52 1.17 -6.26 27.09
C CYS A 52 2.01 -6.58 28.34
N PRO A 53 2.25 -5.64 29.26
CA PRO A 53 3.07 -5.87 30.44
C PRO A 53 2.41 -6.81 31.48
N PHE A 54 1.12 -7.12 31.33
CA PHE A 54 0.35 -7.94 32.27
C PHE A 54 0.25 -9.40 31.84
N CYS A 55 0.04 -9.66 30.55
CA CYS A 55 -0.15 -11.02 30.04
C CYS A 55 0.88 -11.44 28.98
N HIS A 56 1.80 -10.54 28.61
CA HIS A 56 2.81 -10.75 27.57
C HIS A 56 2.24 -11.10 26.19
N GLY A 57 0.94 -10.86 25.99
CA GLY A 57 0.31 -10.96 24.68
C GLY A 57 0.85 -9.86 23.76
N GLU A 58 1.03 -10.20 22.50
CA GLU A 58 1.41 -9.28 21.43
C GLU A 58 0.17 -8.61 20.85
N LEU A 59 0.23 -7.28 20.71
CA LEU A 59 -0.86 -6.44 20.21
C LEU A 59 -0.38 -5.68 19.00
N TYR A 60 -1.16 -5.71 17.94
CA TYR A 60 -0.94 -4.85 16.79
C TYR A 60 -1.51 -3.45 17.03
N LEU A 61 -0.76 -2.42 16.66
CA LEU A 61 -1.07 -1.01 16.92
C LEU A 61 -1.35 -0.23 15.64
N ASP A 62 -2.61 0.10 15.42
CA ASP A 62 -3.05 1.04 14.37
C ASP A 62 -3.28 2.44 14.94
N ILE A 63 -2.21 3.02 15.51
CA ILE A 63 -2.27 4.39 16.06
C ILE A 63 -2.31 5.39 14.90
N PRO A 64 -3.30 6.30 14.84
CA PRO A 64 -3.40 7.27 13.75
C PRO A 64 -2.12 8.10 13.59
N CYS A 65 -1.63 8.21 12.35
CA CYS A 65 -0.35 8.86 12.06
C CYS A 65 -0.38 9.53 10.67
N LEU A 66 0.09 10.77 10.59
CA LEU A 66 0.36 11.46 9.32
C LEU A 66 1.86 11.36 8.99
N TYR A 67 2.19 10.61 7.95
CA TYR A 67 3.52 10.52 7.36
C TYR A 67 3.68 11.56 6.24
N ILE A 68 4.81 12.26 6.22
CA ILE A 68 5.11 13.31 5.24
C ILE A 68 6.52 13.11 4.66
N ASP A 69 6.61 13.15 3.34
CA ASP A 69 7.86 13.18 2.58
C ASP A 69 7.85 14.43 1.68
N ASP A 70 8.63 15.44 2.07
CA ASP A 70 8.70 16.71 1.33
C ASP A 70 9.50 16.58 0.03
N THR A 71 10.48 15.66 0.01
CA THR A 71 11.28 15.36 -1.17
C THR A 71 10.42 14.84 -2.32
N ARG A 72 9.46 13.96 -2.01
CA ARG A 72 8.55 13.32 -3.00
C ARG A 72 7.22 14.03 -3.13
N LYS A 73 6.98 15.08 -2.33
CA LYS A 73 5.68 15.78 -2.27
C LYS A 73 4.55 14.80 -2.04
N SER A 74 4.64 14.06 -0.95
CA SER A 74 3.68 13.01 -0.64
C SER A 74 3.31 12.95 0.84
N MET A 75 2.05 12.59 1.11
CA MET A 75 1.51 12.42 2.46
C MET A 75 0.70 11.15 2.56
N ILE A 76 0.90 10.37 3.62
CA ILE A 76 0.12 9.16 3.88
C ILE A 76 -0.48 9.28 5.28
N TRP A 77 -1.80 9.19 5.37
CA TRP A 77 -2.52 9.26 6.63
C TRP A 77 -3.02 7.87 7.02
N LEU A 78 -2.44 7.31 8.08
CA LEU A 78 -2.97 6.17 8.79
C LEU A 78 -4.16 6.63 9.64
N THR A 79 -5.37 6.27 9.22
CA THR A 79 -6.61 6.59 9.94
C THR A 79 -7.73 5.65 9.55
N SER A 80 -8.59 5.31 10.51
CA SER A 80 -9.84 4.57 10.28
C SER A 80 -11.02 5.49 9.93
N ALA A 81 -10.85 6.80 10.09
CA ALA A 81 -11.87 7.82 9.85
C ALA A 81 -11.56 8.68 8.62
N VAL A 82 -12.56 9.41 8.12
CA VAL A 82 -12.34 10.46 7.12
C VAL A 82 -11.35 11.47 7.68
N PRO A 83 -10.22 11.73 7.00
CA PRO A 83 -9.22 12.64 7.52
C PRO A 83 -9.80 14.04 7.75
N ASN A 84 -9.53 14.60 8.93
CA ASN A 84 -9.86 15.97 9.27
C ASN A 84 -8.58 16.70 9.67
N ILE A 85 -8.22 17.75 8.92
CA ILE A 85 -7.03 18.56 9.21
C ILE A 85 -7.33 19.46 10.41
N ASP A 86 -7.02 18.94 11.60
CA ASP A 86 -7.14 19.67 12.86
C ASP A 86 -6.04 20.73 13.04
N GLU A 87 -6.14 21.51 14.11
CA GLU A 87 -5.19 22.60 14.39
C GLU A 87 -3.76 22.10 14.64
N GLN A 88 -3.61 20.94 15.29
CA GLN A 88 -2.29 20.33 15.52
C GLN A 88 -1.64 19.92 14.20
N THR A 89 -2.43 19.34 13.30
CA THR A 89 -2.00 18.99 11.95
C THR A 89 -1.63 20.24 11.17
N LYS A 90 -2.44 21.31 11.21
CA LYS A 90 -2.09 22.60 10.57
C LYS A 90 -0.78 23.18 11.10
N GLN A 91 -0.57 23.17 12.41
CA GLN A 91 0.67 23.66 13.02
C GLN A 91 1.89 22.82 12.62
N PHE A 92 1.75 21.49 12.56
CA PHE A 92 2.81 20.59 12.10
C PHE A 92 3.11 20.76 10.61
N LEU A 93 2.07 20.91 9.80
CA LEU A 93 2.16 21.22 8.38
C LEU A 93 2.77 22.61 8.15
N GLY A 94 2.55 23.55 9.07
CA GLY A 94 2.99 24.93 8.98
C GLY A 94 2.36 25.63 7.76
N GLU A 95 3.16 26.45 7.07
CA GLU A 95 2.73 27.12 5.83
C GLU A 95 2.80 26.22 4.57
N ARG A 96 3.07 24.91 4.71
CA ARG A 96 3.20 24.01 3.56
C ARG A 96 1.93 24.09 2.71
N LYS A 97 2.09 24.43 1.44
CA LYS A 97 1.01 24.31 0.45
C LYS A 97 0.91 22.85 0.02
N TRP A 98 0.30 22.00 0.84
CA TRP A 98 0.15 20.56 0.52
C TRP A 98 -0.77 20.29 -0.69
N THR A 99 -1.32 21.35 -1.29
CA THR A 99 -2.08 21.32 -2.53
C THR A 99 -1.32 20.76 -3.73
N ASP A 100 0.01 20.62 -3.66
CA ASP A 100 0.85 19.94 -4.67
C ASP A 100 1.26 18.50 -4.26
N TYR A 101 0.84 18.02 -3.09
CA TYR A 101 1.21 16.71 -2.56
C TYR A 101 0.28 15.63 -3.08
N THR A 102 0.83 14.46 -3.36
CA THR A 102 0.03 13.24 -3.53
C THR A 102 -0.35 12.73 -2.14
N CYS A 103 -1.63 12.77 -1.80
CA CYS A 103 -2.11 12.40 -0.47
C CYS A 103 -2.86 11.07 -0.50
N ARG A 104 -2.56 10.18 0.46
CA ARG A 104 -3.13 8.83 0.56
C ARG A 104 -3.69 8.51 1.94
N ILE A 105 -4.72 7.68 2.00
CA ILE A 105 -5.30 7.14 3.23
C ILE A 105 -5.03 5.64 3.33
N VAL A 106 -4.50 5.22 4.47
CA VAL A 106 -4.29 3.81 4.85
C VAL A 106 -4.99 3.52 6.17
N LYS A 107 -5.43 2.28 6.37
CA LYS A 107 -6.28 1.87 7.51
C LYS A 107 -5.51 1.17 8.62
N ASN A 108 -4.35 0.63 8.30
CA ASN A 108 -3.50 -0.06 9.27
C ASN A 108 -2.02 0.22 9.00
N ALA A 109 -1.18 -0.09 9.97
CA ALA A 109 0.25 0.17 9.89
C ALA A 109 0.98 -0.62 8.79
N GLY A 110 0.47 -1.80 8.42
CA GLY A 110 1.00 -2.61 7.32
C GLY A 110 0.79 -1.92 5.97
N GLU A 111 -0.42 -1.42 5.74
CA GLU A 111 -0.74 -0.57 4.58
C GLU A 111 0.08 0.72 4.58
N LEU A 112 0.37 1.33 5.74
CA LEU A 112 1.26 2.50 5.82
C LEU A 112 2.67 2.16 5.31
N ARG A 113 3.27 1.09 5.83
CA ARG A 113 4.60 0.62 5.38
C ARG A 113 4.60 0.35 3.88
N GLU A 114 3.64 -0.42 3.41
CA GLU A 114 3.50 -0.76 2.00
C GLU A 114 3.34 0.49 1.13
N LYS A 115 2.47 1.43 1.52
CA LYS A 115 2.21 2.64 0.75
C LYS A 115 3.43 3.57 0.70
N ILE A 116 4.23 3.65 1.78
CA ILE A 116 5.52 4.36 1.75
C ILE A 116 6.42 3.74 0.69
N ILE A 117 6.55 2.41 0.70
CA ILE A 117 7.35 1.69 -0.27
C ILE A 117 6.85 1.98 -1.69
N GLU A 118 5.54 1.86 -1.96
CA GLU A 118 4.89 2.19 -3.23
C GLU A 118 5.18 3.60 -3.72
N MET A 119 4.99 4.61 -2.88
CA MET A 119 5.21 6.00 -3.29
C MET A 119 6.70 6.40 -3.38
N GLU A 120 7.62 5.60 -2.84
CA GLU A 120 9.05 5.82 -3.07
C GLU A 120 9.53 5.34 -4.44
N SER A 121 8.68 4.61 -5.18
CA SER A 121 8.90 4.17 -6.55
C SER A 121 8.92 5.33 -7.56
N PRO A 122 9.61 5.18 -8.71
CA PRO A 122 9.40 6.07 -9.85
C PRO A 122 8.01 5.93 -10.51
N TYR A 123 7.24 4.89 -10.20
CA TYR A 123 5.89 4.64 -10.74
C TYR A 123 4.80 5.13 -9.76
N ASP A 124 3.59 5.33 -10.30
CA ASP A 124 2.42 5.70 -9.50
C ASP A 124 2.01 4.55 -8.54
N ASP A 125 1.58 4.87 -7.31
CA ASP A 125 1.24 3.84 -6.32
C ASP A 125 0.10 2.92 -6.76
N ARG A 126 -0.80 3.42 -7.62
CA ARG A 126 -1.89 2.65 -8.24
C ARG A 126 -1.39 1.46 -9.08
N THR A 127 -0.20 1.57 -9.66
CA THR A 127 0.45 0.51 -10.43
C THR A 127 0.61 -0.76 -9.59
N TYR A 128 0.98 -0.60 -8.31
CA TYR A 128 1.18 -1.72 -7.41
C TYR A 128 -0.12 -2.37 -6.95
N GLU A 129 -1.18 -1.61 -6.73
CA GLU A 129 -2.51 -2.16 -6.45
C GLU A 129 -3.02 -3.02 -7.62
N LEU A 130 -2.79 -2.58 -8.87
CA LEU A 130 -3.15 -3.34 -10.06
C LEU A 130 -2.26 -4.57 -10.28
N LEU A 131 -0.95 -4.48 -10.01
CA LEU A 131 -0.06 -5.64 -10.04
C LEU A 131 -0.47 -6.69 -9.01
N LYS A 132 -0.75 -6.29 -7.76
CA LYS A 132 -1.26 -7.19 -6.72
C LYS A 132 -2.54 -7.88 -7.16
N MET A 133 -3.52 -7.11 -7.65
CA MET A 133 -4.80 -7.65 -8.10
C MET A 133 -4.67 -8.57 -9.31
N GLY A 134 -3.88 -8.17 -10.32
CA GLY A 134 -3.61 -8.95 -11.52
C GLY A 134 -2.97 -10.28 -11.18
N ALA A 135 -1.91 -10.27 -10.37
CA ALA A 135 -1.24 -11.48 -9.90
C ALA A 135 -2.16 -12.36 -9.05
N TYR A 136 -2.94 -11.77 -8.14
CA TYR A 136 -3.88 -12.53 -7.30
C TYR A 136 -4.97 -13.24 -8.11
N ARG A 137 -5.49 -12.60 -9.17
CA ARG A 137 -6.49 -13.21 -10.07
C ARG A 137 -5.95 -14.38 -10.88
N LEU A 138 -4.63 -14.49 -11.03
CA LEU A 138 -3.98 -15.62 -11.69
C LEU A 138 -3.75 -16.83 -10.77
N LEU A 139 -3.91 -16.65 -9.46
CA LEU A 139 -3.88 -17.77 -8.52
C LEU A 139 -5.10 -18.67 -8.73
N THR A 140 -4.89 -19.98 -8.60
CA THR A 140 -5.99 -20.95 -8.56
C THR A 140 -6.85 -20.73 -7.31
N PRO A 141 -8.13 -21.15 -7.29
CA PRO A 141 -8.98 -21.00 -6.10
C PRO A 141 -8.36 -21.55 -4.82
N ARG A 142 -7.70 -22.72 -4.91
CA ARG A 142 -6.96 -23.32 -3.78
C ARG A 142 -5.82 -22.42 -3.29
N ARG A 143 -5.08 -21.77 -4.21
CA ARG A 143 -4.01 -20.84 -3.86
C ARG A 143 -4.57 -19.55 -3.28
N GLN A 144 -5.69 -19.02 -3.78
CA GLN A 144 -6.37 -17.86 -3.19
C GLN A 144 -6.87 -18.14 -1.77
N GLU A 145 -7.34 -19.37 -1.50
CA GLU A 145 -7.67 -19.80 -0.15
C GLU A 145 -6.43 -19.85 0.76
N GLN A 146 -5.28 -20.31 0.26
CA GLN A 146 -4.04 -20.39 1.04
C GLN A 146 -3.42 -19.01 1.29
N TYR A 147 -3.43 -18.15 0.28
CA TYR A 147 -2.83 -16.82 0.26
C TYR A 147 -3.93 -15.78 0.06
N PRO A 148 -4.67 -15.38 1.11
CA PRO A 148 -5.77 -14.44 0.96
C PRO A 148 -5.27 -13.07 0.49
N LEU A 149 -6.08 -12.36 -0.30
CA LEU A 149 -5.72 -11.05 -0.83
C LEU A 149 -5.33 -10.02 0.25
N SER A 150 -5.94 -10.12 1.43
CA SER A 150 -5.61 -9.27 2.60
C SER A 150 -4.20 -9.49 3.15
N ALA A 151 -3.54 -10.58 2.74
CA ALA A 151 -2.17 -10.93 3.12
C ALA A 151 -1.20 -10.84 1.92
N CYS A 152 -1.65 -10.23 0.82
CA CYS A 152 -0.84 -9.88 -0.34
C CYS A 152 -0.37 -8.43 -0.21
N HIS A 153 0.93 -8.19 -0.28
CA HIS A 153 1.48 -6.84 -0.17
C HIS A 153 2.77 -6.67 -0.98
N ILE A 154 3.15 -5.42 -1.20
CA ILE A 154 4.44 -5.06 -1.75
C ILE A 154 5.45 -4.80 -0.64
N SER A 155 6.60 -5.47 -0.76
CA SER A 155 7.78 -5.22 0.05
C SER A 155 8.93 -4.70 -0.83
N ARG A 156 10.07 -4.41 -0.20
CA ARG A 156 11.31 -4.06 -0.88
C ARG A 156 12.48 -4.83 -0.28
N ASP A 157 13.42 -5.21 -1.13
CA ASP A 157 14.76 -5.64 -0.76
C ASP A 157 15.75 -4.74 -1.50
N THR A 158 16.44 -3.87 -0.76
CA THR A 158 17.26 -2.78 -1.32
C THR A 158 16.43 -1.92 -2.32
N ASP A 159 16.77 -1.97 -3.60
CA ASP A 159 16.08 -1.26 -4.69
C ASP A 159 15.06 -2.13 -5.44
N GLN A 160 14.95 -3.40 -5.09
CA GLN A 160 14.09 -4.37 -5.76
C GLN A 160 12.74 -4.48 -5.06
N ARG A 161 11.65 -4.26 -5.80
CA ARG A 161 10.28 -4.46 -5.30
C ARG A 161 9.88 -5.92 -5.35
N LEU A 162 9.15 -6.35 -4.32
CA LEU A 162 8.76 -7.73 -4.11
C LEU A 162 7.25 -7.82 -3.93
N LEU A 163 6.60 -8.72 -4.66
CA LEU A 163 5.22 -9.12 -4.42
C LEU A 163 5.22 -10.29 -3.43
N VAL A 164 4.59 -10.09 -2.28
CA VAL A 164 4.59 -11.05 -1.18
C VAL A 164 3.18 -11.59 -0.96
N PHE A 165 3.03 -12.90 -0.94
CA PHE A 165 1.81 -13.61 -0.55
C PHE A 165 2.09 -14.38 0.74
N LEU A 166 1.51 -13.94 1.86
CA LEU A 166 1.66 -14.64 3.14
C LEU A 166 0.62 -15.76 3.27
N ASP A 167 1.06 -16.89 3.82
CA ASP A 167 0.21 -18.05 4.08
C ASP A 167 -0.70 -17.76 5.28
N LYS A 168 -2.02 -17.98 5.14
CA LYS A 168 -2.97 -17.77 6.24
C LYS A 168 -2.78 -18.72 7.43
N GLN A 169 -2.20 -19.90 7.20
CA GLN A 169 -2.08 -20.98 8.20
C GLN A 169 -0.74 -21.01 8.90
N ALA A 170 0.30 -20.41 8.32
CA ALA A 170 1.65 -20.48 8.85
C ALA A 170 2.29 -19.08 8.95
N LYS A 171 2.47 -18.63 10.21
CA LYS A 171 3.09 -17.34 10.54
C LYS A 171 4.47 -17.22 9.87
N HIS A 172 4.74 -16.06 9.26
CA HIS A 172 6.01 -15.73 8.60
C HIS A 172 6.41 -16.66 7.44
N THR A 173 5.46 -17.40 6.87
CA THR A 173 5.69 -18.18 5.65
C THR A 173 4.88 -17.60 4.51
N GLY A 174 5.41 -17.71 3.29
CA GLY A 174 4.77 -17.12 2.12
C GLY A 174 5.58 -17.34 0.84
N CYS A 175 5.02 -16.86 -0.26
CA CYS A 175 5.72 -16.77 -1.54
C CYS A 175 6.16 -15.33 -1.76
N VAL A 176 7.39 -15.15 -2.24
CA VAL A 176 7.97 -13.85 -2.54
C VAL A 176 8.42 -13.85 -3.99
N TYR A 177 7.94 -12.90 -4.76
CA TYR A 177 8.22 -12.78 -6.19
C TYR A 177 8.86 -11.43 -6.48
N LYS A 178 9.91 -11.42 -7.32
CA LYS A 178 10.52 -10.18 -7.78
C LYS A 178 9.64 -9.52 -8.83
N ILE A 179 9.44 -8.22 -8.71
CA ILE A 179 8.72 -7.43 -9.71
C ILE A 179 9.73 -6.78 -10.64
N SER A 180 9.71 -7.13 -11.93
CA SER A 180 10.64 -6.52 -12.87
C SER A 180 10.26 -5.07 -13.18
N LYS A 181 11.23 -4.24 -13.57
CA LYS A 181 10.94 -2.88 -14.07
C LYS A 181 10.03 -2.88 -15.30
N ARG A 182 10.11 -3.94 -16.13
CA ARG A 182 9.29 -4.09 -17.33
C ARG A 182 7.82 -4.23 -16.97
N ILE A 183 7.47 -5.04 -15.97
CA ILE A 183 6.07 -5.24 -15.59
C ILE A 183 5.51 -4.01 -14.89
N GLU A 184 6.32 -3.28 -14.12
CA GLU A 184 5.93 -1.99 -13.55
C GLU A 184 5.61 -0.97 -14.65
N GLN A 185 6.54 -0.75 -15.58
CA GLN A 185 6.34 0.19 -16.70
C GLN A 185 5.13 -0.19 -17.54
N MET A 186 5.00 -1.46 -17.92
CA MET A 186 3.88 -1.93 -18.73
C MET A 186 2.54 -1.78 -17.99
N THR A 187 2.51 -1.99 -16.67
CA THR A 187 1.28 -1.76 -15.89
C THR A 187 0.93 -0.28 -15.84
N GLN A 188 1.93 0.59 -15.61
CA GLN A 188 1.73 2.04 -15.68
C GLN A 188 1.18 2.44 -17.05
N ASP A 189 1.86 2.08 -18.15
CA ASP A 189 1.50 2.49 -19.52
C ASP A 189 0.11 2.02 -19.93
N LEU A 190 -0.29 0.81 -19.51
CA LEU A 190 -1.57 0.23 -19.87
C LEU A 190 -2.74 0.94 -19.17
N PHE A 191 -2.59 1.26 -17.90
CA PHE A 191 -3.71 1.70 -17.07
C PHE A 191 -3.71 3.21 -16.77
N GLU A 192 -2.58 3.89 -16.92
CA GLU A 192 -2.46 5.34 -16.71
C GLU A 192 -3.43 6.17 -17.54
N PRO A 193 -3.58 5.93 -18.86
CA PRO A 193 -4.56 6.65 -19.66
C PRO A 193 -6.00 6.49 -19.14
N ILE A 194 -6.31 5.35 -18.52
CA ILE A 194 -7.65 5.03 -18.03
C ILE A 194 -7.93 5.77 -16.73
N TRP A 195 -7.04 5.66 -15.73
CA TRP A 195 -7.31 6.34 -14.45
C TRP A 195 -7.20 7.85 -14.58
N ILE A 196 -6.35 8.41 -15.46
CA ILE A 196 -6.33 9.85 -15.77
C ILE A 196 -7.67 10.31 -16.37
N THR A 197 -8.33 9.46 -17.15
CA THR A 197 -9.62 9.79 -17.78
C THR A 197 -10.78 9.67 -16.79
N VAL A 198 -10.77 8.63 -15.95
CA VAL A 198 -11.84 8.34 -14.99
C VAL A 198 -11.75 9.25 -13.75
N GLN A 199 -10.56 9.73 -13.39
CA GLN A 199 -10.34 10.56 -12.20
C GLN A 199 -10.06 12.01 -12.63
N THR A 200 -10.95 12.93 -12.24
CA THR A 200 -10.83 14.35 -12.60
C THR A 200 -9.64 15.02 -11.89
N LYS A 201 -9.08 16.05 -12.53
CA LYS A 201 -7.82 16.79 -12.30
C LYS A 201 -7.45 17.28 -10.88
N GLN A 202 -8.12 16.88 -9.80
CA GLN A 202 -7.86 17.32 -8.43
C GLN A 202 -7.46 16.15 -7.50
N GLU A 203 -6.35 15.47 -7.80
CA GLU A 203 -5.76 14.48 -6.87
C GLU A 203 -4.85 15.13 -5.84
N LYS A 204 -4.19 16.23 -6.20
CA LYS A 204 -3.19 16.87 -5.34
C LYS A 204 -3.85 17.58 -4.17
N GLY A 205 -3.30 17.39 -2.98
CA GLY A 205 -3.85 17.91 -1.73
C GLY A 205 -5.11 17.21 -1.22
N HIS A 206 -5.63 16.21 -1.95
CA HIS A 206 -6.81 15.45 -1.55
C HIS A 206 -6.40 14.05 -1.07
N PHE A 207 -6.82 13.69 0.14
CA PHE A 207 -6.55 12.38 0.70
C PHE A 207 -7.45 11.33 0.04
N LEU A 208 -6.84 10.49 -0.79
CA LEU A 208 -7.52 9.42 -1.54
C LEU A 208 -7.09 8.05 -1.06
N ARG A 209 -7.97 7.06 -1.19
CA ARG A 209 -7.63 5.66 -0.91
C ARG A 209 -7.67 4.87 -2.22
N PHE A 210 -6.54 4.24 -2.54
CA PHE A 210 -6.43 3.23 -3.57
C PHE A 210 -6.02 1.94 -2.90
N ASP A 211 -6.95 0.99 -2.88
CA ASP A 211 -6.78 -0.33 -2.29
C ASP A 211 -7.20 -1.42 -3.28
N THR A 212 -7.23 -2.65 -2.80
CA THR A 212 -7.61 -3.81 -3.59
C THR A 212 -9.02 -3.73 -4.16
N ALA A 213 -9.97 -3.06 -3.49
CA ALA A 213 -11.31 -2.87 -4.03
C ALA A 213 -11.29 -1.92 -5.24
N TRP A 214 -10.55 -0.82 -5.13
CA TRP A 214 -10.31 0.08 -6.26
C TRP A 214 -9.65 -0.65 -7.45
N ALA A 215 -8.59 -1.41 -7.20
CA ALA A 215 -7.89 -2.16 -8.26
C ALA A 215 -8.78 -3.21 -8.92
N ASN A 216 -9.62 -3.89 -8.13
CA ASN A 216 -10.59 -4.86 -8.64
C ASN A 216 -11.57 -4.19 -9.62
N GLN A 217 -12.16 -3.05 -9.22
CA GLN A 217 -13.09 -2.30 -10.04
C GLN A 217 -12.43 -1.79 -11.34
N MET A 218 -11.22 -1.25 -11.24
CA MET A 218 -10.45 -0.78 -12.40
C MET A 218 -10.18 -1.92 -13.39
N LEU A 219 -9.73 -3.06 -12.89
CA LEU A 219 -9.41 -4.22 -13.72
C LEU A 219 -10.67 -4.83 -14.36
N GLU A 220 -11.78 -4.89 -13.65
CA GLU A 220 -13.07 -5.30 -14.22
C GLU A 220 -13.54 -4.38 -15.35
N GLY A 221 -13.43 -3.06 -15.14
CA GLY A 221 -13.75 -2.08 -16.18
C GLY A 221 -12.85 -2.25 -17.42
N ALA A 222 -11.55 -2.46 -17.21
CA ALA A 222 -10.60 -2.73 -18.27
C ALA A 222 -10.95 -4.00 -19.07
N ILE A 223 -11.29 -5.10 -18.39
CA ILE A 223 -11.69 -6.36 -19.03
C ILE A 223 -12.97 -6.17 -19.86
N GLN A 224 -13.99 -5.52 -19.29
CA GLN A 224 -15.24 -5.26 -20.01
C GLN A 224 -15.03 -4.38 -21.25
N MET A 225 -14.14 -3.39 -21.17
CA MET A 225 -13.78 -2.54 -22.30
C MET A 225 -13.02 -3.33 -23.39
N ALA A 226 -12.10 -4.21 -22.98
CA ALA A 226 -11.38 -5.11 -23.90
C ALA A 226 -12.34 -6.06 -24.64
N GLU A 227 -13.30 -6.66 -23.93
CA GLU A 227 -14.29 -7.58 -24.51
C GLU A 227 -15.19 -6.90 -25.55
N ARG A 228 -15.55 -5.63 -25.32
CA ARG A 228 -16.41 -4.85 -26.23
C ARG A 228 -15.67 -4.33 -27.46
N SER A 229 -14.40 -3.95 -27.30
CA SER A 229 -13.63 -3.31 -28.37
C SER A 229 -12.92 -4.29 -29.31
N LYS A 230 -12.64 -5.54 -28.86
CA LYS A 230 -11.91 -6.59 -29.61
C LYS A 230 -10.71 -6.06 -30.44
N GLY A 231 -10.02 -5.05 -29.91
CA GLY A 231 -8.97 -4.32 -30.62
C GLY A 231 -7.62 -4.36 -29.90
N THR A 232 -6.73 -3.43 -30.27
CA THR A 232 -5.36 -3.33 -29.72
C THR A 232 -5.32 -3.32 -28.19
N TYR A 233 -6.30 -2.69 -27.53
CA TYR A 233 -6.37 -2.67 -26.07
C TYR A 233 -6.57 -4.06 -25.45
N ALA A 234 -7.40 -4.92 -26.07
CA ALA A 234 -7.59 -6.28 -25.60
C ALA A 234 -6.32 -7.14 -25.74
N GLN A 235 -5.56 -6.92 -26.83
CA GLN A 235 -4.26 -7.57 -27.03
C GLN A 235 -3.23 -7.10 -25.98
N LEU A 236 -3.16 -5.80 -25.70
CA LEU A 236 -2.28 -5.25 -24.66
C LEU A 236 -2.63 -5.79 -23.27
N LEU A 237 -3.92 -5.84 -22.92
CA LEU A 237 -4.36 -6.42 -21.65
C LEU A 237 -4.03 -7.91 -21.55
N GLY A 238 -4.24 -8.68 -22.63
CA GLY A 238 -3.86 -10.10 -22.68
C GLY A 238 -2.35 -10.30 -22.54
N TYR A 239 -1.55 -9.45 -23.20
CA TYR A 239 -0.10 -9.45 -23.08
C TYR A 239 0.37 -9.11 -21.66
N TRP A 240 -0.27 -8.14 -21.01
CA TRP A 240 0.00 -7.79 -19.63
C TRP A 240 -0.26 -8.97 -18.68
N ILE A 241 -1.39 -9.65 -18.83
CA ILE A 241 -1.71 -10.87 -18.06
C ILE A 241 -0.64 -11.95 -18.28
N HIS A 242 -0.26 -12.18 -19.53
CA HIS A 242 0.76 -13.17 -19.87
C HIS A 242 2.12 -12.85 -19.22
N CYS A 243 2.54 -11.57 -19.25
CA CYS A 243 3.78 -11.14 -18.61
C CYS A 243 3.73 -11.31 -17.08
N ILE A 244 2.59 -11.07 -16.42
CA ILE A 244 2.44 -11.41 -15.00
C ILE A 244 2.66 -12.91 -14.77
N GLY A 245 2.00 -13.75 -15.57
CA GLY A 245 2.19 -15.20 -15.52
C GLY A 245 3.65 -15.64 -15.63
N GLN A 246 4.34 -15.13 -16.65
CA GLN A 246 5.72 -15.52 -16.93
C GLN A 246 6.71 -14.95 -15.90
N GLU A 247 6.62 -13.65 -15.58
CA GLU A 247 7.65 -12.99 -14.78
C GLU A 247 7.45 -13.19 -13.28
N ILE A 248 6.21 -13.26 -12.80
CA ILE A 248 5.91 -13.51 -11.39
C ILE A 248 5.87 -15.01 -11.13
N PHE A 249 5.11 -15.77 -11.91
CA PHE A 249 4.86 -17.19 -11.59
C PHE A 249 5.70 -18.18 -12.39
N GLN A 250 6.51 -17.73 -13.36
CA GLN A 250 7.27 -18.60 -14.27
C GLN A 250 6.38 -19.61 -15.00
N CYS A 251 5.16 -19.18 -15.32
CA CYS A 251 4.15 -19.99 -16.01
C CYS A 251 3.74 -19.34 -17.33
N ASP A 252 3.70 -20.12 -18.41
CA ASP A 252 3.07 -19.68 -19.66
C ASP A 252 1.56 -19.67 -19.50
N ILE A 253 0.96 -18.48 -19.50
CA ILE A 253 -0.48 -18.34 -19.55
C ILE A 253 -0.88 -18.31 -21.02
N THR A 254 -1.50 -19.40 -21.49
CA THR A 254 -2.20 -19.39 -22.78
C THR A 254 -3.49 -18.59 -22.62
N VAL A 255 -3.50 -17.37 -23.17
CA VAL A 255 -4.75 -16.62 -23.34
C VAL A 255 -5.55 -17.40 -24.39
N ALA A 256 -6.64 -18.03 -23.99
CA ALA A 256 -7.48 -18.79 -24.92
C ALA A 256 -7.98 -17.83 -26.01
N GLU A 257 -7.51 -18.04 -27.24
CA GLU A 257 -8.08 -17.40 -28.43
C GLU A 257 -9.56 -17.84 -28.51
N LYS A 258 -10.48 -16.89 -28.30
CA LYS A 258 -11.91 -17.08 -28.59
C LYS A 258 -12.25 -16.50 -29.95
#